data_AF-A0A7S4N2H8-F1
#
_entry.id   AF-A0A7S4N2H8-F1
#
_cell.length_a   1.000
_cell.length_b   1.000
_cell.length_c   1.000
_cell.angle_alpha   90.00
_cell.angle_beta   90.00
_cell.angle_gamma   90.00
#
_symmetry.space_group_name_H-M   'P 1'
#
loop_
_entity.id
_entity.type
_entity.pdbx_description
1 polymer ?
#
loop_
_entity_poly.entity_id
_entity_poly.type
_entity_poly.pdbx_seq_one_letter_code
_entity_poly.pdbx_strand_id
1 'polypeptide(L)'
;VRSPVPSLRSMTAEEYADGDLVEENLVTRLLSRHLVSEGGDEEDMGPLDQSHLDLAKEVLRRKALILLHGDRDVTADSLRRIERYFGWTGGQGLTEDSRCRETVLESHISVEAGREVEFGPPPQEGDPTYLKLLERNRLDVELYEYAQILFSAQSDLPARVARKSENEGTTWWPTRNCVMNGKFNADPPDMDWYSVQSELRVVEGK
;
A
#
# COMPACT_ATOMS: atom_id res chain seq x y z
N VAL A 1 12.64 -29.85 19.74
CA VAL A 1 13.40 -29.89 18.47
C VAL A 1 12.61 -29.04 17.49
N ARG A 2 13.08 -27.83 17.13
CA ARG A 2 12.43 -27.04 16.09
C ARG A 2 12.69 -27.73 14.75
N SER A 3 11.63 -28.10 14.04
CA SER A 3 11.77 -28.60 12.66
C SER A 3 12.50 -27.56 11.82
N PRO A 4 13.26 -27.97 10.78
CA PRO A 4 13.88 -27.02 9.87
C PRO A 4 12.79 -26.11 9.29
N VAL A 5 12.95 -24.79 9.45
CA VAL A 5 12.02 -23.83 8.86
C VAL A 5 12.12 -23.98 7.34
N PRO A 6 11.03 -24.29 6.62
CA PRO A 6 11.04 -24.29 5.16
C PRO A 6 11.54 -22.93 4.67
N SER A 7 12.25 -22.91 3.54
CA SER A 7 12.51 -21.63 2.88
C SER A 7 11.16 -20.99 2.53
N LEU A 8 11.03 -19.66 2.67
CA LEU A 8 9.79 -18.95 2.33
C LEU A 8 9.25 -19.32 0.94
N ARG A 9 10.14 -19.56 -0.02
CA ARG A 9 9.80 -19.95 -1.39
C ARG A 9 9.08 -21.30 -1.51
N SER A 10 9.30 -22.20 -0.56
CA SER A 10 8.75 -23.57 -0.58
C SER A 10 7.64 -23.78 0.45
N MET A 11 7.24 -22.73 1.17
CA MET A 11 6.28 -22.80 2.25
C MET A 11 4.85 -22.75 1.70
N THR A 12 3.96 -23.63 2.16
CA THR A 12 2.54 -23.52 1.81
C THR A 12 1.87 -22.39 2.59
N ALA A 13 0.68 -21.95 2.18
CA ALA A 13 -0.08 -20.94 2.90
C ALA A 13 -0.40 -21.37 4.35
N GLU A 14 -0.67 -22.67 4.57
CA GLU A 14 -0.88 -23.27 5.88
C GLU A 14 0.38 -23.17 6.75
N GLU A 15 1.53 -23.58 6.20
CA GLU A 15 2.82 -23.54 6.90
C GLU A 15 3.23 -22.10 7.22
N TYR A 16 2.92 -21.16 6.34
CA TYR A 16 3.14 -19.73 6.57
C TYR A 16 2.24 -19.19 7.68
N ALA A 17 0.93 -19.51 7.63
CA ALA A 17 -0.02 -19.10 8.65
C ALA A 17 0.32 -19.65 10.05
N ASP A 18 0.91 -20.85 10.11
CA ASP A 18 1.36 -21.50 11.35
C ASP A 18 2.78 -21.10 11.77
N GLY A 19 3.56 -20.51 10.87
CA GLY A 19 4.97 -20.22 11.08
C GLY A 19 5.24 -18.95 11.88
N ASP A 20 6.49 -18.81 12.33
CA ASP A 20 7.02 -17.61 13.00
C ASP A 20 7.35 -16.48 12.00
N LEU A 21 7.29 -16.78 10.70
CA LEU A 21 7.65 -15.84 9.62
C LEU A 21 6.47 -15.04 9.08
N VAL A 22 5.26 -15.23 9.62
CA VAL A 22 4.12 -14.44 9.15
C VAL A 22 4.27 -12.98 9.56
N GLU A 23 4.01 -12.12 8.60
CA GLU A 23 3.93 -10.69 8.84
C GLU A 23 2.58 -10.36 9.49
N GLU A 24 2.61 -10.01 10.78
CA GLU A 24 1.41 -9.68 11.55
C GLU A 24 1.17 -8.17 11.59
N ASN A 25 0.03 -7.75 11.05
CA ASN A 25 -0.45 -6.36 11.05
C ASN A 25 0.59 -5.37 10.49
N LEU A 26 1.27 -5.77 9.40
CA LEU A 26 2.40 -5.06 8.83
C LEU A 26 2.08 -3.59 8.51
N VAL A 27 0.90 -3.31 7.96
CA VAL A 27 0.52 -1.95 7.56
C VAL A 27 0.27 -1.09 8.80
N THR A 28 -0.40 -1.62 9.81
CA THR A 28 -0.60 -0.95 11.10
C THR A 28 0.74 -0.64 11.75
N ARG A 29 1.70 -1.59 11.76
CA ARG A 29 3.06 -1.35 12.29
C ARG A 29 3.78 -0.26 11.52
N LEU A 30 3.76 -0.32 10.19
CA LEU A 30 4.41 0.66 9.34
C LEU A 30 3.88 2.08 9.59
N LEU A 31 2.57 2.25 9.65
CA LEU A 31 1.94 3.57 9.80
C LEU A 31 2.02 4.11 11.23
N SER A 32 2.00 3.23 12.24
CA SER A 32 2.19 3.61 13.65
C SER A 32 3.66 3.78 14.03
N ARG A 33 4.60 3.50 13.11
CA ARG A 33 6.06 3.48 13.33
C ARG A 33 6.53 2.43 14.34
N HIS A 34 5.80 1.34 14.44
CA HIS A 34 6.07 0.22 15.35
C HIS A 34 6.74 -0.96 14.63
N LEU A 35 7.78 -0.65 13.85
CA LEU A 35 8.57 -1.63 13.10
C LEU A 35 9.88 -2.03 13.80
N VAL A 36 10.31 -1.27 14.81
CA VAL A 36 11.55 -1.51 15.55
C VAL A 36 11.27 -1.26 17.03
N SER A 37 11.72 -2.17 17.90
CA SER A 37 11.64 -1.95 19.35
C SER A 37 12.45 -0.71 19.73
N GLU A 38 11.96 0.06 20.72
CA GLU A 38 12.76 1.11 21.37
C GLU A 38 13.93 0.46 22.13
N GLY A 39 15.00 0.13 21.41
CA GLY A 39 16.09 -0.68 21.93
C GLY A 39 17.07 -1.20 20.88
N GLY A 40 16.65 -1.25 19.61
CA GLY A 40 17.55 -1.56 18.48
C GLY A 40 17.78 -3.05 18.22
N ASP A 41 17.14 -3.95 18.98
CA ASP A 41 17.09 -5.35 18.63
C ASP A 41 15.96 -5.57 17.62
N GLU A 42 16.32 -5.82 16.35
CA GLU A 42 15.39 -6.09 15.23
C GLU A 42 14.47 -7.30 15.48
N GLU A 43 14.74 -8.11 16.50
CA GLU A 43 14.06 -9.38 16.77
C GLU A 43 12.80 -9.27 17.65
N ASP A 44 12.51 -8.10 18.24
CA ASP A 44 11.35 -7.97 19.15
C ASP A 44 10.39 -6.85 18.71
N MET A 45 9.58 -7.15 17.70
CA MET A 45 8.42 -6.34 17.34
C MET A 45 7.37 -6.47 18.45
N GLY A 46 7.40 -5.55 19.42
CA GLY A 46 6.50 -5.54 20.57
C GLY A 46 5.01 -5.65 20.20
N PRO A 47 4.14 -6.00 21.18
CA PRO A 47 2.72 -6.20 20.92
C PRO A 47 2.07 -4.93 20.37
N LEU A 48 1.13 -5.11 19.44
CA LEU A 48 0.26 -4.04 18.99
C LEU A 48 -0.99 -3.98 19.88
N ASP A 49 -1.47 -2.78 20.08
CA ASP A 49 -2.73 -2.51 20.75
C ASP A 49 -3.59 -1.54 19.93
N GLN A 50 -4.76 -1.18 20.46
CA GLN A 50 -5.70 -0.29 19.79
C GLN A 50 -5.12 1.10 19.51
N SER A 51 -4.19 1.60 20.34
CA SER A 51 -3.62 2.94 20.16
C SER A 51 -2.77 3.03 18.89
N HIS A 52 -2.09 1.94 18.51
CA HIS A 52 -1.35 1.84 17.26
C HIS A 52 -2.28 1.88 16.04
N LEU A 53 -3.42 1.18 16.12
CA LEU A 53 -4.43 1.22 15.09
C LEU A 53 -5.03 2.62 14.93
N ASP A 54 -5.32 3.30 16.04
CA ASP A 54 -5.85 4.67 16.02
C ASP A 54 -4.85 5.65 15.39
N LEU A 55 -3.55 5.49 15.69
CA LEU A 55 -2.49 6.26 15.05
C LEU A 55 -2.40 5.98 13.54
N ALA A 56 -2.45 4.71 13.14
CA ALA A 56 -2.44 4.33 11.73
C ALA A 56 -3.65 4.90 10.96
N LYS A 57 -4.85 4.82 11.55
CA LYS A 57 -6.07 5.45 11.01
C LYS A 57 -5.90 6.96 10.85
N GLU A 58 -5.28 7.63 11.82
CA GLU A 58 -5.04 9.07 11.76
C GLU A 58 -4.04 9.47 10.66
N VAL A 59 -3.00 8.64 10.45
CA VAL A 59 -2.07 8.81 9.33
C VAL A 59 -2.80 8.67 8.00
N LEU A 60 -3.62 7.63 7.83
CA LEU A 60 -4.42 7.46 6.61
C LEU A 60 -5.35 8.66 6.36
N ARG A 61 -6.06 9.10 7.39
CA ARG A 61 -7.04 10.19 7.29
C ARG A 61 -6.41 11.53 6.90
N ARG A 62 -5.23 11.86 7.45
CA ARG A 62 -4.61 13.18 7.27
C ARG A 62 -3.59 13.25 6.14
N LYS A 63 -2.87 12.16 5.88
CA LYS A 63 -1.62 12.21 5.10
C LYS A 63 -1.66 11.36 3.83
N ALA A 64 -2.63 10.45 3.68
CA ALA A 64 -2.66 9.53 2.56
C ALA A 64 -3.74 9.89 1.52
N LEU A 65 -3.37 9.78 0.23
CA LEU A 65 -4.34 9.51 -0.83
C LEU A 65 -4.60 8.00 -0.81
N ILE A 66 -5.85 7.62 -0.58
CA ILE A 66 -6.23 6.21 -0.50
C ILE A 66 -6.51 5.69 -1.90
N LEU A 67 -5.89 4.56 -2.20
CA LEU A 67 -6.02 3.81 -3.44
C LEU A 67 -6.26 2.36 -3.04
N LEU A 68 -7.25 1.74 -3.67
CA LEU A 68 -7.59 0.34 -3.45
C LEU A 68 -7.19 -0.49 -4.66
N HIS A 69 -6.71 -1.69 -4.37
CA HIS A 69 -6.53 -2.76 -5.35
C HIS A 69 -7.71 -3.72 -5.22
N GLY A 70 -8.30 -4.10 -6.34
CA GLY A 70 -9.48 -4.96 -6.37
C GLY A 70 -9.82 -5.33 -7.81
N ASP A 71 -11.11 -5.41 -8.11
CA ASP A 71 -11.54 -5.61 -9.48
C ASP A 71 -11.07 -4.48 -10.43
N ARG A 72 -11.32 -4.69 -11.72
CA ARG A 72 -10.95 -3.75 -12.76
C ARG A 72 -11.49 -2.35 -12.50
N ASP A 73 -12.70 -2.21 -11.97
CA ASP A 73 -13.36 -0.92 -11.79
C ASP A 73 -12.78 -0.16 -10.60
N VAL A 74 -12.55 -0.85 -9.47
CA VAL A 74 -11.88 -0.30 -8.28
C VAL A 74 -10.46 0.15 -8.65
N THR A 75 -9.71 -0.70 -9.35
CA THR A 75 -8.34 -0.38 -9.78
C THR A 75 -8.31 0.78 -10.77
N ALA A 76 -9.23 0.81 -11.74
CA ALA A 76 -9.36 1.93 -12.66
C ALA A 76 -9.74 3.24 -11.95
N ASP A 77 -10.53 3.19 -10.88
CA ASP A 77 -10.86 4.36 -10.07
C ASP A 77 -9.67 4.89 -9.29
N SER A 78 -8.89 3.99 -8.67
CA SER A 78 -7.61 4.32 -8.05
C SER A 78 -6.67 5.03 -9.02
N LEU A 79 -6.51 4.52 -10.25
CA LEU A 79 -5.68 5.18 -11.27
C LEU A 79 -6.17 6.59 -11.61
N ARG A 80 -7.49 6.78 -11.82
CA ARG A 80 -8.06 8.12 -12.08
C ARG A 80 -7.82 9.09 -10.92
N ARG A 81 -7.87 8.61 -9.68
CA ARG A 81 -7.61 9.43 -8.49
C ARG A 81 -6.17 9.89 -8.44
N ILE A 82 -5.21 9.01 -8.73
CA ILE A 82 -3.79 9.38 -8.84
C ILE A 82 -3.61 10.46 -9.91
N GLU A 83 -4.13 10.22 -11.12
CA GLU A 83 -4.04 11.15 -12.25
C GLU A 83 -4.57 12.54 -11.86
N ARG A 84 -5.76 12.59 -11.24
CA ARG A 84 -6.38 13.84 -10.78
C ARG A 84 -5.58 14.50 -9.65
N TYR A 85 -5.14 13.72 -8.66
CA TYR A 85 -4.47 14.23 -7.48
C TYR A 85 -3.14 14.90 -7.82
N PHE A 86 -2.36 14.30 -8.71
CA PHE A 86 -1.08 14.85 -9.16
C PHE A 86 -1.20 15.79 -10.37
N GLY A 87 -2.40 16.00 -10.90
CA GLY A 87 -2.62 16.81 -12.09
C GLY A 87 -1.96 16.23 -13.34
N TRP A 88 -1.83 14.90 -13.41
CA TRP A 88 -1.38 14.20 -14.61
C TRP A 88 -2.51 14.25 -15.64
N THR A 89 -2.65 15.41 -16.28
CA THR A 89 -3.46 15.53 -17.49
C THR A 89 -2.70 14.81 -18.59
N GLY A 90 -3.27 13.74 -19.13
CA GLY A 90 -2.73 13.09 -20.33
C GLY A 90 -2.34 14.16 -21.34
N GLY A 91 -1.08 14.11 -21.80
CA GLY A 91 -0.64 15.04 -22.83
C GLY A 91 -1.58 14.94 -24.02
N GLN A 92 -1.67 15.97 -24.86
CA GLN A 92 -2.59 15.99 -26.02
C GLN A 92 -2.28 14.95 -27.14
N GLY A 93 -1.70 13.80 -26.80
CA GLY A 93 -1.50 12.62 -27.66
C GLY A 93 -2.32 11.42 -27.13
N LEU A 94 -3.60 11.37 -27.47
CA LEU A 94 -4.64 10.45 -26.96
C LEU A 94 -4.43 8.94 -27.22
N THR A 95 -3.30 8.48 -27.76
CA THR A 95 -3.16 7.09 -28.24
C THR A 95 -2.14 6.23 -27.48
N GLU A 96 -1.09 6.80 -26.91
CA GLU A 96 -0.09 6.02 -26.15
C GLU A 96 -0.45 5.93 -24.66
N ASP A 97 -0.94 7.03 -24.06
CA ASP A 97 -1.38 7.08 -22.66
C ASP A 97 -2.55 6.12 -22.39
N SER A 98 -3.50 6.03 -23.33
CA SER A 98 -4.66 5.14 -23.21
C SER A 98 -4.27 3.66 -23.31
N ARG A 99 -3.32 3.32 -24.18
CA ARG A 99 -2.80 1.95 -24.30
C ARG A 99 -1.99 1.54 -23.08
N CYS A 100 -1.16 2.44 -22.53
CA CYS A 100 -0.38 2.17 -21.31
C CYS A 100 -1.30 1.85 -20.12
N ARG A 101 -2.32 2.69 -19.92
CA ARG A 101 -3.33 2.48 -18.87
C ARG A 101 -4.06 1.15 -19.02
N GLU A 102 -4.46 0.81 -20.24
CA GLU A 102 -5.11 -0.46 -20.52
C GLU A 102 -4.17 -1.64 -20.23
N THR A 103 -2.90 -1.56 -20.65
CA THR A 103 -1.89 -2.59 -20.33
C THR A 103 -1.70 -2.76 -18.83
N VAL A 104 -1.66 -1.68 -18.05
CA VAL A 104 -1.60 -1.77 -16.58
C VAL A 104 -2.81 -2.53 -16.07
N LEU A 105 -4.04 -2.12 -16.44
CA LEU A 105 -5.28 -2.78 -16.02
C LEU A 105 -5.36 -4.25 -16.44
N GLU A 106 -4.96 -4.60 -17.66
CA GLU A 106 -4.94 -5.97 -18.18
C GLU A 106 -3.84 -6.82 -17.52
N SER A 107 -2.66 -6.25 -17.27
CA SER A 107 -1.58 -6.95 -16.59
C SER A 107 -1.94 -7.30 -15.15
N HIS A 108 -2.71 -6.45 -14.47
CA HIS A 108 -3.19 -6.74 -13.12
C HIS A 108 -4.09 -7.98 -13.09
N ILE A 109 -5.06 -8.05 -14.01
CA ILE A 109 -5.96 -9.22 -14.14
C ILE A 109 -5.16 -10.49 -14.48
N SER A 110 -4.15 -10.36 -15.34
CA SER A 110 -3.33 -11.50 -15.80
C SER A 110 -2.36 -12.01 -14.73
N VAL A 111 -1.83 -11.12 -13.88
CA VAL A 111 -0.92 -11.48 -12.77
C VAL A 111 -1.67 -12.20 -11.67
N GLU A 112 -2.91 -11.81 -11.37
CA GLU A 112 -3.74 -12.53 -10.40
C GLU A 112 -3.97 -13.98 -10.84
N ALA A 113 -4.32 -14.17 -12.12
CA ALA A 113 -4.44 -15.51 -12.71
C ALA A 113 -3.10 -16.29 -12.72
N GLY A 114 -1.96 -15.61 -12.89
CA GLY A 114 -0.64 -16.24 -12.85
C GLY A 114 -0.17 -16.64 -11.45
N ARG A 115 -0.52 -15.86 -10.42
CA ARG A 115 -0.17 -16.14 -9.02
C ARG A 115 -0.89 -17.36 -8.48
N GLU A 116 -2.15 -17.57 -8.87
CA GLU A 116 -2.91 -18.78 -8.55
C GLU A 116 -2.21 -20.04 -9.09
N VAL A 117 -1.54 -19.94 -10.23
CA VAL A 117 -0.78 -21.05 -10.84
C VAL A 117 0.54 -21.32 -10.10
N GLU A 118 1.22 -20.28 -9.61
CA GLU A 118 2.53 -20.42 -8.95
C GLU A 118 2.43 -20.81 -7.46
N PHE A 119 1.45 -20.27 -6.73
CA PHE A 119 1.32 -20.42 -5.28
C PHE A 119 0.09 -21.21 -4.84
N GLY A 120 -0.73 -21.65 -5.78
CA GLY A 120 -2.04 -22.25 -5.51
C GLY A 120 -3.14 -21.20 -5.29
N PRO A 121 -4.40 -21.63 -5.19
CA PRO A 121 -5.50 -20.72 -4.91
C PRO A 121 -5.31 -20.08 -3.52
N PRO A 122 -5.67 -18.80 -3.35
CA PRO A 122 -5.67 -18.18 -2.04
C PRO A 122 -6.64 -18.93 -1.10
N PRO A 123 -6.37 -18.98 0.22
CA PRO A 123 -7.31 -19.52 1.20
C PRO A 123 -8.68 -18.85 1.08
N GLN A 124 -9.74 -19.64 1.09
CA GLN A 124 -11.10 -19.13 0.98
C GLN A 124 -11.63 -18.71 2.35
N GLU A 125 -12.61 -17.81 2.34
CA GLU A 125 -13.27 -17.37 3.56
C GLU A 125 -13.89 -18.57 4.30
N GLY A 126 -13.56 -18.71 5.59
CA GLY A 126 -13.97 -19.84 6.42
C GLY A 126 -12.97 -21.01 6.47
N ASP A 127 -11.96 -21.05 5.59
CA ASP A 127 -10.91 -22.05 5.68
C ASP A 127 -10.07 -21.87 6.97
N PRO A 128 -9.55 -22.95 7.57
CA PRO A 128 -8.69 -22.83 8.76
C PRO A 128 -7.48 -21.92 8.55
N THR A 129 -6.85 -21.95 7.38
CA THR A 129 -5.72 -21.08 7.01
C THR A 129 -6.16 -19.62 6.94
N TYR A 130 -7.30 -19.34 6.33
CA TYR A 130 -7.88 -18.01 6.24
C TYR A 130 -8.17 -17.43 7.63
N LEU A 131 -8.82 -18.21 8.51
CA LEU A 131 -9.17 -17.77 9.86
C LEU A 131 -7.93 -17.48 10.72
N LYS A 132 -6.86 -18.27 10.57
CA LYS A 132 -5.57 -18.01 11.24
C LYS A 132 -4.95 -16.68 10.76
N LEU A 133 -4.88 -16.47 9.44
CA LEU A 133 -4.34 -15.24 8.88
C LEU A 133 -5.18 -14.02 9.28
N LEU A 134 -6.50 -14.16 9.29
CA LEU A 134 -7.45 -13.14 9.74
C LEU A 134 -7.21 -12.74 11.20
N GLU A 135 -7.07 -13.72 12.10
CA GLU A 135 -6.79 -13.45 13.51
C GLU A 135 -5.44 -12.76 13.70
N ARG A 136 -4.39 -13.25 13.02
CA ARG A 136 -3.04 -12.66 13.11
C ARG A 136 -2.95 -11.26 12.51
N ASN A 137 -3.85 -10.91 11.59
CA ASN A 137 -3.91 -9.61 10.91
C ASN A 137 -5.18 -8.80 11.24
N ARG A 138 -5.79 -9.02 12.41
CA ARG A 138 -7.06 -8.39 12.80
C ARG A 138 -7.04 -6.86 12.73
N LEU A 139 -5.93 -6.22 13.10
CA LEU A 139 -5.80 -4.76 13.08
C LEU A 139 -5.64 -4.23 11.64
N ASP A 140 -4.91 -4.94 10.79
CA ASP A 140 -4.80 -4.58 9.37
C ASP A 140 -6.13 -4.74 8.63
N VAL A 141 -6.94 -5.74 9.00
CA VAL A 141 -8.31 -5.89 8.48
C VAL A 141 -9.18 -4.70 8.90
N GLU A 142 -9.17 -4.32 10.17
CA GLU A 142 -9.93 -3.16 10.66
C GLU A 142 -9.41 -1.83 10.05
N LEU A 143 -8.10 -1.73 9.82
CA LEU A 143 -7.48 -0.59 9.13
C LEU A 143 -7.90 -0.54 7.65
N TYR A 144 -8.00 -1.70 6.98
CA TYR A 144 -8.45 -1.80 5.60
C TYR A 144 -9.92 -1.40 5.45
N GLU A 145 -10.81 -1.85 6.35
CA GLU A 145 -12.21 -1.40 6.39
C GLU A 145 -12.30 0.13 6.54
N TYR A 146 -11.45 0.72 7.40
CA TYR A 146 -11.35 2.17 7.52
C TYR A 146 -10.83 2.83 6.24
N ALA A 147 -9.83 2.23 5.58
CA ALA A 147 -9.33 2.70 4.30
C ALA A 147 -10.42 2.69 3.22
N GLN A 148 -11.32 1.70 3.20
CA GLN A 148 -12.46 1.68 2.27
C GLN A 148 -13.41 2.87 2.52
N ILE A 149 -13.70 3.20 3.78
CA ILE A 149 -14.50 4.39 4.12
C ILE A 149 -13.82 5.67 3.60
N LEU A 150 -12.50 5.81 3.83
CA LEU A 150 -11.74 6.94 3.32
C LEU A 150 -11.70 6.98 1.79
N PHE A 151 -11.54 5.84 1.13
CA PHE A 151 -11.59 5.74 -0.32
C PHE A 151 -12.92 6.27 -0.86
N SER A 152 -14.05 5.87 -0.28
CA SER A 152 -15.35 6.44 -0.66
C SER A 152 -15.43 7.94 -0.38
N ALA A 153 -14.97 8.41 0.78
CA ALA A 153 -14.98 9.83 1.15
C ALA A 153 -14.07 10.71 0.26
N GLN A 154 -13.03 10.12 -0.34
CA GLN A 154 -12.07 10.81 -1.19
C GLN A 154 -12.47 10.88 -2.68
N SER A 155 -13.63 10.34 -3.08
CA SER A 155 -14.07 10.29 -4.48
C SER A 155 -14.09 11.67 -5.17
N ASP A 156 -14.42 12.70 -4.40
CA ASP A 156 -14.64 14.07 -4.86
C ASP A 156 -13.50 15.01 -4.47
N LEU A 157 -12.33 14.47 -4.09
CA LEU A 157 -11.19 15.32 -3.80
C LEU A 157 -10.86 16.19 -5.03
N PRO A 158 -10.80 17.52 -4.88
CA PRO A 158 -10.34 18.38 -5.95
C PRO A 158 -8.88 18.05 -6.24
N ALA A 159 -8.47 18.26 -7.50
CA ALA A 159 -7.05 18.18 -7.85
C ALA A 159 -6.26 19.05 -6.86
N ARG A 160 -5.26 18.47 -6.19
CA ARG A 160 -4.31 19.31 -5.48
C ARG A 160 -3.62 20.11 -6.57
N VAL A 161 -3.92 21.40 -6.63
CA VAL A 161 -3.15 22.33 -7.45
C VAL A 161 -1.73 22.17 -6.94
N ALA A 162 -0.90 21.44 -7.70
CA ALA A 162 0.53 21.41 -7.46
C ALA A 162 0.91 22.88 -7.35
N ARG A 163 1.42 23.30 -6.19
CA ARG A 163 2.01 24.64 -6.07
C ARG A 163 2.97 24.72 -7.24
N LYS A 164 2.68 25.61 -8.21
CA LYS A 164 3.53 25.83 -9.38
C LYS A 164 4.93 26.10 -8.82
N SER A 165 5.80 25.09 -8.80
CA SER A 165 7.22 25.36 -8.86
C SER A 165 7.41 25.86 -10.29
N GLU A 166 7.72 27.14 -10.41
CA GLU A 166 8.18 27.76 -11.64
C GLU A 166 9.42 27.02 -12.12
N ASN A 167 9.25 25.92 -12.84
CA ASN A 167 10.25 25.29 -13.68
C ASN A 167 9.47 24.49 -14.73
N GLU A 168 9.37 25.13 -15.88
CA GLU A 168 8.69 24.65 -17.08
C GLU A 168 9.38 23.37 -17.61
N GLY A 169 8.58 22.40 -18.05
CA GLY A 169 9.00 21.48 -19.10
C GLY A 169 9.13 19.98 -18.81
N THR A 170 8.64 19.44 -17.68
CA THR A 170 8.73 17.99 -17.44
C THR A 170 7.35 17.32 -17.48
N THR A 171 6.98 16.83 -18.66
CA THR A 171 5.89 15.87 -18.84
C THR A 171 6.36 14.53 -18.27
N TRP A 172 6.03 14.23 -17.01
CA TRP A 172 6.42 13.00 -16.29
C TRP A 172 5.57 11.78 -16.62
N TRP A 173 5.16 11.62 -17.88
CA TRP A 173 4.68 10.31 -18.31
C TRP A 173 5.90 9.45 -18.67
N PRO A 174 6.07 8.23 -18.12
CA PRO A 174 7.12 7.32 -18.54
C PRO A 174 6.75 6.72 -19.91
N THR A 175 6.70 7.54 -20.96
CA THR A 175 6.30 7.16 -22.33
C THR A 175 7.35 6.33 -23.07
N ARG A 176 8.43 5.91 -22.41
CA ARG A 176 9.48 5.12 -23.09
C ARG A 176 9.57 3.66 -22.72
N ASN A 177 8.83 3.18 -21.73
CA ASN A 177 8.65 1.76 -21.48
C ASN A 177 7.42 1.60 -20.58
N CYS A 178 6.36 0.94 -21.06
CA CYS A 178 5.24 0.45 -20.24
C CYS A 178 5.73 -0.69 -19.33
N VAL A 179 6.74 -0.42 -18.52
CA VAL A 179 7.39 -1.37 -17.66
C VAL A 179 7.56 -0.67 -16.33
N MET A 180 6.64 -0.96 -15.40
CA MET A 180 6.85 -0.73 -13.97
C MET A 180 7.93 -1.72 -13.45
N ASN A 181 9.11 -1.72 -14.07
CA ASN A 181 10.26 -2.45 -13.56
C ASN A 181 10.84 -1.62 -12.42
N GLY A 182 10.26 -1.77 -11.22
CA GLY A 182 10.97 -1.84 -9.94
C GLY A 182 12.03 -0.80 -9.59
N LYS A 183 12.08 0.37 -10.23
CA LYS A 183 12.93 1.50 -9.82
C LYS A 183 12.15 2.80 -9.96
N PHE A 184 11.41 3.12 -8.90
CA PHE A 184 10.91 4.46 -8.63
C PHE A 184 12.13 5.38 -8.40
N ASN A 185 12.71 5.92 -9.47
CA ASN A 185 13.50 7.14 -9.39
C ASN A 185 12.56 8.32 -9.67
N ALA A 186 11.54 8.47 -8.81
CA ALA A 186 10.98 9.78 -8.58
C ALA A 186 11.77 10.31 -7.39
N ASP A 187 12.58 11.35 -7.59
CA ASP A 187 12.86 12.23 -6.45
C ASP A 187 11.47 12.76 -6.04
N PRO A 188 10.93 12.35 -4.88
CA PRO A 188 9.65 12.86 -4.44
C PRO A 188 9.78 14.38 -4.33
N PRO A 189 8.75 15.17 -4.68
CA PRO A 189 8.80 16.62 -4.49
C PRO A 189 9.09 16.87 -3.02
N ASP A 190 10.29 17.40 -2.70
CA ASP A 190 10.88 17.63 -1.37
C ASP A 190 9.87 17.44 -0.23
N MET A 191 9.57 16.17 0.07
CA MET A 191 8.83 15.83 1.27
C MET A 191 9.93 15.67 2.29
N ASP A 192 10.27 16.78 2.93
CA ASP A 192 11.18 16.76 4.07
C ASP A 192 10.53 15.90 5.17
N TRP A 193 10.90 14.62 5.18
CA TRP A 193 10.48 13.65 6.18
C TRP A 193 10.84 14.12 7.58
N TYR A 194 11.86 14.97 7.76
CA TYR A 194 12.21 15.57 9.06
C TYR A 194 11.22 16.66 9.48
N SER A 195 10.64 17.42 8.54
CA SER A 195 9.59 18.40 8.86
C SER A 195 8.31 17.72 9.36
N VAL A 196 7.95 16.55 8.80
CA VAL A 196 6.83 15.71 9.30
C VAL A 196 7.14 15.09 10.68
N GLN A 197 8.41 14.84 11.00
CA GLN A 197 8.85 14.35 12.32
C GLN A 197 8.72 15.42 13.42
N SER A 198 8.82 16.71 13.08
CA SER A 198 8.70 17.80 14.07
C SER A 198 7.27 18.05 14.55
N GLU A 199 6.27 17.86 13.69
CA GLU A 199 4.86 18.11 14.03
C GLU A 199 4.24 17.03 14.92
N LEU A 200 4.76 15.79 14.88
CA LEU A 200 4.29 14.70 15.75
C LEU A 200 4.71 14.90 17.21
N ARG A 201 5.89 15.48 17.49
CA ARG A 201 6.32 15.82 18.85
C ARG A 201 5.49 16.92 19.51
N VAL A 202 4.75 17.72 18.73
CA VAL A 202 3.90 18.78 19.27
C VAL A 202 2.58 18.23 19.85
N VAL A 203 2.17 17.03 19.43
CA VAL A 203 0.93 16.39 19.91
C VAL A 203 1.15 15.62 21.21
N GLU A 204 2.36 15.09 21.44
CA GLU A 204 2.73 14.43 22.71
C GLU A 204 3.01 15.41 23.87
N GLY A 205 2.99 16.72 23.59
CA GLY A 205 3.29 17.79 24.54
C GLY A 205 2.13 18.69 24.95
N LYS A 206 0.86 18.23 24.82
CA LYS A 206 -0.32 18.96 25.31
C LYS A 206 -1.28 18.08 26.09
#